data_AF-A0A1D3L6Y1-F1
#
_entry.id   AF-A0A1D3L6Y1-F1
#
_cell.length_a   1.000
_cell.length_b   1.000
_cell.length_c   1.000
_cell.angle_alpha   90.00
_cell.angle_beta   90.00
_cell.angle_gamma   90.00
#
_symmetry.space_group_name_H-M   'P 1'
#
loop_
_entity.id
_entity.type
_entity.pdbx_description
1 polymer ?
#
loop_
_entity_poly.entity_id
_entity_poly.type
_entity_poly.pdbx_seq_one_letter_code
_entity_poly.pdbx_strand_id
1 'polypeptide(L)'
;YNELLNELWDPDSNQYINKAYILIISMQFYNMFLEKIVRVYSPNLVMIQQRCKKLPWSRQKYFYAIAAKFKISENKTIFVMASANINDHNLSIEVYQNTIIKSANLFQAEVDSEDEIRNGKIKKTFVNLSGYIVEKRKDHIYVIYIDSMSVGEHDSI
;
A
#
# COMPACT_ATOMS: atom_id res chain seq x y z
N TYR A 1 -13.13 14.45 -11.81
CA TYR A 1 -13.42 13.79 -10.52
C TYR A 1 -13.57 12.28 -10.71
N ASN A 2 -14.62 11.77 -11.35
CA ASN A 2 -14.75 10.31 -11.57
C ASN A 2 -13.58 9.70 -12.36
N GLU A 3 -13.08 10.42 -13.36
CA GLU A 3 -11.86 10.05 -14.10
C GLU A 3 -10.65 9.90 -13.17
N LEU A 4 -10.32 10.93 -12.37
CA LEU A 4 -9.30 10.86 -11.32
C LEU A 4 -9.53 9.68 -10.35
N LEU A 5 -10.76 9.39 -9.94
CA LEU A 5 -11.04 8.26 -9.04
C LEU A 5 -10.78 6.89 -9.71
N ASN A 6 -11.02 6.78 -11.01
CA ASN A 6 -10.75 5.55 -11.79
C ASN A 6 -9.25 5.41 -12.10
N GLU A 7 -8.53 6.53 -12.21
CA GLU A 7 -7.07 6.51 -12.30
C GLU A 7 -6.43 6.07 -11.00
N LEU A 8 -6.95 6.53 -9.85
CA LEU A 8 -6.47 6.19 -8.51
C LEU A 8 -6.80 4.77 -8.08
N TRP A 9 -7.84 4.15 -8.65
CA TRP A 9 -8.32 2.83 -8.23
C TRP A 9 -8.94 2.06 -9.37
N ASP A 10 -8.23 1.02 -9.81
CA ASP A 10 -8.63 0.14 -10.91
C ASP A 10 -8.21 -1.30 -10.60
N PRO A 11 -9.06 -2.06 -9.86
CA PRO A 11 -8.72 -3.40 -9.38
C PRO A 11 -8.72 -4.44 -10.51
N ASP A 12 -9.36 -4.12 -11.65
CA ASP A 12 -9.52 -5.00 -12.82
C ASP A 12 -8.43 -4.75 -13.88
N SER A 13 -7.61 -3.70 -13.70
CA SER A 13 -6.45 -3.47 -14.56
C SER A 13 -5.44 -4.61 -14.39
N ASN A 14 -5.35 -5.45 -15.42
CA ASN A 14 -4.74 -6.77 -15.31
C ASN A 14 -3.20 -6.78 -15.19
N GLN A 15 -2.54 -5.65 -14.98
CA GLN A 15 -1.08 -5.52 -14.97
C GLN A 15 -0.69 -4.37 -14.05
N TYR A 16 0.38 -4.59 -13.27
CA TYR A 16 1.25 -3.60 -12.63
C TYR A 16 0.74 -2.18 -12.76
N ILE A 17 0.27 -1.56 -11.66
CA ILE A 17 -0.23 -0.19 -11.66
C ILE A 17 0.95 0.75 -11.93
N ASN A 18 1.34 0.87 -13.19
CA ASN A 18 2.27 1.83 -13.77
C ASN A 18 1.45 2.98 -14.36
N LYS A 19 0.43 3.45 -13.62
CA LYS A 19 -0.30 4.67 -13.99
C LYS A 19 0.54 5.85 -13.50
N ALA A 20 1.12 6.57 -14.45
CA ALA A 20 2.12 7.62 -14.28
C ALA A 20 1.74 8.73 -13.26
N TYR A 21 0.46 8.92 -12.90
CA TYR A 21 0.04 9.90 -11.89
C TYR A 21 0.10 9.39 -10.44
N ILE A 22 -0.23 8.12 -10.19
CA ILE A 22 0.07 7.46 -8.90
C ILE A 22 1.59 7.43 -8.72
N LEU A 23 2.31 7.20 -9.83
CA LEU A 23 3.77 7.32 -9.88
C LEU A 23 4.24 8.73 -9.52
N ILE A 24 3.63 9.83 -9.99
CA ILE A 24 4.07 11.20 -9.64
C ILE A 24 3.88 11.54 -8.15
N ILE A 25 2.74 11.17 -7.56
CA ILE A 25 2.47 11.42 -6.13
C ILE A 25 3.33 10.51 -5.24
N SER A 26 3.46 9.23 -5.60
CA SER A 26 4.36 8.31 -4.89
C SER A 26 5.84 8.69 -5.08
N MET A 27 6.28 9.08 -6.28
CA MET A 27 7.65 9.48 -6.59
C MET A 27 8.12 10.73 -5.83
N GLN A 28 7.23 11.65 -5.47
CA GLN A 28 7.64 12.81 -4.65
C GLN A 28 7.95 12.44 -3.19
N PHE A 29 7.39 11.36 -2.65
CA PHE A 29 7.49 11.07 -1.22
C PHE A 29 8.25 9.78 -0.87
N TYR A 30 8.13 8.73 -1.67
CA TYR A 30 8.86 7.47 -1.49
C TYR A 30 8.97 6.80 -2.84
N ASN A 31 10.18 6.56 -3.35
CA ASN A 31 10.45 5.86 -4.60
C ASN A 31 9.71 4.49 -4.74
N MET A 32 8.38 4.46 -4.89
CA MET A 32 7.52 3.29 -5.03
C MET A 32 7.38 3.01 -6.52
N PHE A 33 7.55 1.77 -6.94
CA PHE A 33 7.59 1.47 -8.38
C PHE A 33 6.63 0.37 -8.81
N LEU A 34 6.31 -0.59 -7.93
CA LEU A 34 5.48 -1.72 -8.31
C LEU A 34 4.44 -1.98 -7.23
N GLU A 35 3.19 -1.70 -7.59
CA GLU A 35 2.00 -2.18 -6.89
C GLU A 35 1.51 -3.43 -7.62
N LYS A 36 1.54 -4.56 -6.92
CA LYS A 36 0.99 -5.84 -7.38
C LYS A 36 -0.27 -6.11 -6.57
N ILE A 37 -1.40 -6.33 -7.24
CA ILE A 37 -2.61 -6.84 -6.58
C ILE A 37 -2.38 -8.32 -6.29
N VAL A 38 -2.36 -8.68 -5.01
CA VAL A 38 -2.11 -10.04 -4.52
C VAL A 38 -3.41 -10.82 -4.42
N ARG A 39 -4.47 -10.15 -3.99
CA ARG A 39 -5.79 -10.74 -3.83
C ARG A 39 -6.87 -9.68 -3.97
N VAL A 40 -7.94 -10.00 -4.69
CA VAL A 40 -9.15 -9.17 -4.76
C VAL A 40 -10.20 -9.79 -3.84
N TYR A 41 -10.70 -9.01 -2.86
CA TYR A 41 -11.82 -9.42 -2.02
C TYR A 41 -13.15 -8.88 -2.55
N SER A 42 -13.12 -7.65 -3.08
CA SER A 42 -14.24 -7.00 -3.76
C SER A 42 -13.71 -5.89 -4.67
N PRO A 43 -14.55 -5.29 -5.53
CA PRO A 43 -14.16 -4.14 -6.34
C PRO A 43 -13.64 -2.93 -5.55
N ASN A 44 -13.90 -2.87 -4.23
CA ASN A 44 -13.48 -1.77 -3.36
C ASN A 44 -12.50 -2.21 -2.26
N LEU A 45 -12.03 -3.47 -2.27
CA LEU A 45 -11.15 -4.01 -1.24
C LEU A 45 -10.18 -5.03 -1.84
N VAL A 46 -8.90 -4.71 -1.78
CA VAL A 46 -7.83 -5.56 -2.32
C VAL A 46 -6.68 -5.68 -1.33
N MET A 47 -5.92 -6.76 -1.46
CA MET A 47 -4.59 -6.86 -0.89
C MET A 47 -3.58 -6.51 -1.96
N ILE A 48 -2.67 -5.62 -1.60
CA ILE A 48 -1.56 -5.22 -2.46
C ILE A 48 -0.23 -5.61 -1.85
N GLN A 49 0.73 -5.85 -2.73
CA GLN A 49 2.15 -5.90 -2.42
C GLN A 49 2.81 -4.72 -3.10
N GLN A 50 3.46 -3.88 -2.30
CA GLN A 50 4.21 -2.76 -2.81
C GLN A 50 5.71 -3.00 -2.68
N ARG A 51 6.47 -2.66 -3.73
CA ARG A 51 7.94 -2.61 -3.68
C ARG A 51 8.45 -1.16 -3.77
N CYS A 52 9.38 -0.82 -2.90
CA CYS A 52 10.06 0.49 -2.86
C CYS A 52 11.48 0.36 -3.41
N LYS A 53 11.94 1.31 -4.23
CA LYS A 53 13.28 1.34 -4.81
C LYS A 53 14.33 1.39 -3.72
N LYS A 54 15.48 0.83 -4.10
CA LYS A 54 16.76 0.99 -3.44
C LYS A 54 17.14 2.48 -3.47
N LEU A 55 17.24 3.14 -2.32
CA LEU A 55 18.10 4.32 -2.24
C LEU A 55 19.54 3.84 -2.50
N PRO A 56 20.45 4.68 -3.01
CA PRO A 56 21.86 4.33 -3.04
C PRO A 56 22.25 3.81 -1.64
N TRP A 57 22.86 2.63 -1.58
CA TRP A 57 23.29 1.98 -0.33
C TRP A 57 22.20 1.33 0.56
N SER A 58 20.91 1.40 0.23
CA SER A 58 19.86 0.74 1.03
C SER A 58 19.51 -0.65 0.49
N ARG A 59 18.86 -1.49 1.30
CA ARG A 59 18.17 -2.69 0.78
C ARG A 59 16.86 -2.29 0.10
N GLN A 60 16.43 -3.05 -0.90
CA GLN A 60 15.07 -2.91 -1.45
C GLN A 60 14.05 -3.28 -0.37
N LYS A 61 12.95 -2.54 -0.30
CA LYS A 61 11.90 -2.72 0.71
C LYS A 61 10.60 -3.17 0.05
N TYR A 62 9.77 -3.87 0.82
CA TYR A 62 8.42 -4.22 0.41
C TYR A 62 7.46 -4.20 1.59
N PHE A 63 6.17 -4.10 1.31
CA PHE A 63 5.13 -4.30 2.31
C PHE A 63 3.89 -4.94 1.67
N TYR A 64 3.08 -5.56 2.51
CA TYR A 64 1.71 -5.94 2.17
C TYR A 64 0.74 -5.03 2.92
N ALA A 65 -0.35 -4.66 2.26
CA ALA A 65 -1.42 -3.87 2.85
C ALA A 65 -2.78 -4.28 2.31
N ILE A 66 -3.80 -4.10 3.15
CA ILE A 66 -5.19 -4.10 2.71
C ILE A 66 -5.54 -2.67 2.31
N ALA A 67 -5.88 -2.48 1.05
CA ALA A 67 -6.30 -1.22 0.49
C ALA A 67 -7.81 -1.24 0.25
N ALA A 68 -8.47 -0.12 0.54
CA ALA A 68 -9.91 0.01 0.44
C ALA A 68 -10.32 1.38 -0.14
N LYS A 69 -11.41 1.36 -0.92
CA LYS A 69 -12.07 2.53 -1.49
C LYS A 69 -13.43 2.74 -0.82
N PHE A 70 -13.65 3.92 -0.26
CA PHE A 70 -14.90 4.32 0.37
C PHE A 70 -15.46 5.57 -0.29
N LYS A 71 -16.64 5.46 -0.92
CA LYS A 71 -17.40 6.62 -1.38
C LYS A 71 -18.24 7.15 -0.22
N ILE A 72 -17.84 8.28 0.36
CA ILE A 72 -18.50 8.90 1.52
C ILE A 72 -19.72 9.71 1.05
N SER A 73 -19.61 10.37 -0.09
CA SER A 73 -20.71 11.07 -0.75
C SER A 73 -20.46 11.12 -2.26
N GLU A 74 -21.38 11.72 -3.02
CA GLU A 74 -21.17 11.95 -4.45
C GLU A 74 -19.87 12.72 -4.74
N ASN A 75 -19.50 13.64 -3.83
CA ASN A 75 -18.36 14.53 -4.00
C ASN A 75 -17.16 14.17 -3.12
N LYS A 76 -17.20 13.09 -2.34
CA LYS A 76 -16.11 12.71 -1.43
C LYS A 76 -15.81 11.22 -1.47
N THR A 77 -14.56 10.88 -1.76
CA THR A 77 -14.06 9.50 -1.79
C THR A 77 -12.77 9.41 -0.97
N ILE A 78 -12.63 8.33 -0.22
CA ILE A 78 -11.45 8.02 0.58
C ILE A 78 -10.83 6.73 0.03
N PHE A 79 -9.53 6.76 -0.17
CA PHE A 79 -8.70 5.60 -0.41
C PHE A 79 -7.82 5.44 0.81
N VAL A 80 -7.78 4.25 1.40
CA VAL A 80 -7.02 4.00 2.62
C VAL A 80 -6.39 2.63 2.56
N MET A 81 -5.19 2.51 3.14
CA MET A 81 -4.50 1.25 3.28
C MET A 81 -3.80 1.13 4.63
N ALA A 82 -3.72 -0.09 5.13
CA ALA A 82 -2.96 -0.44 6.32
C ALA A 82 -2.38 -1.85 6.18
N SER A 83 -1.20 -2.08 6.73
CA SER A 83 -0.61 -3.40 6.85
C SER A 83 -1.41 -4.25 7.84
N ALA A 84 -1.64 -5.49 7.44
CA ALA A 84 -2.29 -6.52 8.21
C ALA A 84 -1.28 -7.62 8.60
N ASN A 85 -1.72 -8.62 9.35
CA ASN A 85 -0.87 -9.76 9.71
C ASN A 85 -0.79 -10.75 8.53
N ILE A 86 0.19 -10.52 7.64
CA ILE A 86 0.39 -11.32 6.44
C ILE A 86 1.57 -12.26 6.61
N ASN A 87 1.29 -13.57 6.55
CA ASN A 87 2.30 -14.61 6.42
C ASN A 87 2.72 -14.74 4.96
N ASP A 88 3.91 -14.27 4.65
CA ASP A 88 4.54 -14.31 3.33
C ASP A 88 5.72 -15.29 3.29
N HIS A 89 5.86 -16.15 4.30
CA HIS A 89 6.98 -17.10 4.44
C HIS A 89 8.37 -16.46 4.39
N ASN A 90 8.48 -15.17 4.73
CA ASN A 90 9.77 -14.53 4.96
C ASN A 90 10.45 -15.14 6.20
N LEU A 91 11.78 -15.24 6.16
CA LEU A 91 12.61 -15.72 7.27
C LEU A 91 12.58 -14.80 8.50
N SER A 92 12.16 -13.54 8.35
CA SER A 92 12.06 -12.59 9.47
C SER A 92 10.91 -12.96 10.41
N ILE A 93 11.21 -13.05 11.70
CA ILE A 93 10.27 -13.34 12.79
C ILE A 93 9.59 -12.05 13.29
N GLU A 94 9.83 -10.90 12.65
CA GLU A 94 9.27 -9.62 13.10
C GLU A 94 7.73 -9.63 13.16
N VAL A 95 7.21 -9.62 14.39
CA VAL A 95 5.78 -9.49 14.67
C VAL A 95 5.44 -8.00 14.68
N TYR A 96 4.96 -7.50 13.55
CA TYR A 96 4.43 -6.15 13.47
C TYR A 96 3.04 -6.06 14.11
N GLN A 97 2.84 -5.02 14.91
CA GLN A 97 1.53 -4.63 15.41
C GLN A 97 1.23 -3.18 15.02
N ASN A 98 0.13 -2.98 14.31
CA ASN A 98 -0.37 -1.66 13.96
C ASN A 98 -0.99 -0.98 15.19
N THR A 99 -0.40 0.13 15.62
CA THR A 99 -0.85 0.90 16.80
C THR A 99 -1.93 1.92 16.47
N ILE A 100 -2.03 2.35 15.21
CA ILE A 100 -3.02 3.33 14.72
C ILE A 100 -4.33 2.61 14.42
N ILE A 101 -4.29 1.58 13.58
CA ILE A 101 -5.44 0.78 13.17
C ILE A 101 -5.37 -0.59 13.85
N LYS A 102 -5.72 -0.64 15.15
CA LYS A 102 -5.64 -1.88 15.95
C LYS A 102 -6.44 -3.04 15.36
N SER A 103 -7.55 -2.74 14.68
CA SER A 103 -8.38 -3.74 14.00
C SER A 103 -7.67 -4.43 12.83
N ALA A 104 -6.66 -3.80 12.21
CA ALA A 104 -5.88 -4.40 11.13
C ALA A 104 -5.06 -5.62 11.61
N ASN A 105 -4.71 -5.67 12.90
CA ASN A 105 -3.98 -6.80 13.50
C ASN A 105 -4.82 -8.09 13.58
N LEU A 106 -6.16 -7.97 13.52
CA LEU A 106 -7.07 -9.12 13.50
C LEU A 106 -7.13 -9.77 12.12
N PHE A 107 -6.73 -9.06 11.08
CA PHE A 107 -6.74 -9.57 9.72
C PHE A 107 -5.51 -10.44 9.48
N GLN A 108 -5.74 -11.73 9.25
CA GLN A 108 -4.71 -12.70 8.97
C GLN A 108 -4.89 -13.28 7.57
N ALA A 109 -3.80 -13.35 6.82
CA ALA A 109 -3.80 -14.02 5.53
C ALA A 109 -2.42 -14.56 5.18
N GLU A 110 -2.41 -15.64 4.42
CA GLU A 110 -1.22 -16.26 3.86
C GLU A 110 -1.09 -15.92 2.37
N VAL A 111 0.14 -15.67 1.93
CA VAL A 111 0.50 -15.30 0.56
C VAL A 111 1.69 -16.14 0.11
N ASP A 112 1.54 -16.78 -1.05
CA ASP A 112 2.64 -17.44 -1.75
C ASP A 112 3.54 -16.37 -2.39
N SER A 113 4.57 -15.92 -1.66
CA SER A 113 5.42 -14.77 -2.00
C SER A 113 6.55 -15.16 -2.97
N GLU A 114 7.24 -14.19 -3.57
CA GLU A 114 8.37 -14.51 -4.45
C GLU A 114 9.60 -15.02 -3.68
N ASP A 115 10.47 -15.81 -4.33
CA ASP A 115 11.67 -16.40 -3.70
C ASP A 115 12.58 -15.37 -3.01
N GLU A 116 12.66 -14.15 -3.54
CA GLU A 116 13.45 -13.08 -2.92
C GLU A 116 12.87 -12.61 -1.59
N ILE A 117 11.54 -12.68 -1.41
CA ILE A 117 10.87 -12.41 -0.14
C ILE A 117 11.12 -13.56 0.83
N ARG A 118 10.92 -14.81 0.39
CA ARG A 118 11.12 -16.01 1.23
C ARG A 118 12.56 -16.13 1.71
N ASN A 119 13.52 -15.89 0.83
CA ASN A 119 14.94 -15.88 1.17
C ASN A 119 15.38 -14.59 1.91
N GLY A 120 14.43 -13.71 2.23
CA GLY A 120 14.66 -12.46 2.96
C GLY A 120 15.56 -11.48 2.23
N LYS A 121 15.78 -11.57 0.90
CA LYS A 121 16.67 -10.71 0.09
C LYS A 121 16.20 -9.26 0.04
N ILE A 122 14.92 -9.01 0.25
CA ILE A 122 14.33 -7.68 0.36
C ILE A 122 13.75 -7.47 1.77
N LYS A 123 13.76 -6.24 2.28
CA LYS A 123 13.38 -5.90 3.66
C LYS A 123 11.86 -5.68 3.76
N LYS A 124 11.21 -6.37 4.71
CA LYS A 124 9.80 -6.15 5.03
C LYS A 124 9.64 -4.83 5.77
N THR A 125 8.59 -4.09 5.44
CA THR A 125 8.18 -2.84 6.08
C THR A 125 6.67 -2.84 6.24
N PHE A 126 6.14 -1.88 7.00
CA PHE A 126 4.73 -1.87 7.34
C PHE A 126 4.14 -0.47 7.22
N VAL A 127 2.92 -0.40 6.70
CA VAL A 127 2.13 0.83 6.62
C VAL A 127 1.17 0.85 7.81
N ASN A 128 1.31 1.81 8.70
CA ASN A 128 0.38 1.99 9.82
C ASN A 128 -0.96 2.52 9.30
N LEU A 129 -0.91 3.56 8.46
CA LEU A 129 -2.05 4.16 7.79
C LEU A 129 -1.54 5.01 6.63
N SER A 130 -2.01 4.75 5.42
CA SER A 130 -1.71 5.59 4.26
C SER A 130 -2.93 5.74 3.36
N GLY A 131 -3.05 6.84 2.63
CA GLY A 131 -4.19 7.03 1.74
C GLY A 131 -4.46 8.46 1.32
N TYR A 132 -5.59 8.62 0.63
CA TYR A 132 -6.04 9.88 0.05
C TYR A 132 -7.49 10.16 0.41
N ILE A 133 -7.79 11.42 0.72
CA ILE A 133 -9.15 11.94 0.75
C ILE A 133 -9.30 12.85 -0.47
N VAL A 134 -10.17 12.46 -1.40
CA VAL A 134 -10.46 13.22 -2.62
C VAL A 134 -11.84 13.86 -2.48
N GLU A 135 -11.89 15.18 -2.46
CA GLU A 135 -13.12 15.96 -2.29
C GLU A 135 -13.32 16.91 -3.47
N LYS A 136 -14.41 16.71 -4.23
CA LYS A 136 -14.85 17.62 -5.27
C LYS A 136 -15.62 18.79 -4.64
N ARG A 137 -15.17 20.00 -4.93
CA ARG A 137 -15.93 21.24 -4.72
C ARG A 137 -16.34 21.82 -6.08
N LYS A 138 -17.05 22.95 -6.10
CA LYS A 138 -17.64 23.54 -7.32
C LYS A 138 -16.67 23.51 -8.51
N ASP A 139 -15.50 24.12 -8.34
CA ASP A 139 -14.56 24.32 -9.46
C ASP A 139 -13.21 23.63 -9.26
N HIS A 140 -13.02 22.93 -8.14
CA HIS A 140 -11.72 22.38 -7.73
C HIS A 140 -11.87 21.00 -7.09
N ILE A 141 -10.82 20.19 -7.19
CA ILE A 141 -10.68 18.93 -6.47
C ILE A 141 -9.60 19.11 -5.42
N TYR A 142 -9.94 18.82 -4.17
CA TYR A 142 -9.01 18.80 -3.06
C TYR A 142 -8.55 17.36 -2.84
N VAL A 143 -7.23 17.17 -2.71
CA VAL A 143 -6.63 15.88 -2.39
C VAL A 143 -5.82 16.06 -1.11
N ILE A 144 -6.19 15.34 -0.06
CA ILE A 144 -5.45 15.29 1.20
C ILE A 144 -4.75 13.94 1.24
N TYR A 145 -3.43 13.96 1.44
CA TYR A 145 -2.62 12.77 1.60
C TYR A 145 -2.28 12.55 3.08
N ILE A 146 -2.35 11.29 3.52
CA ILE A 146 -1.97 10.87 4.86
C ILE A 146 -1.02 9.69 4.70
N ASP A 147 0.08 9.69 5.44
CA ASP A 147 1.04 8.60 5.43
C ASP A 147 1.70 8.39 6.79
N SER A 148 1.81 7.13 7.18
CA SER A 148 2.50 6.68 8.38
C SER A 148 3.01 5.27 8.15
N MET A 149 4.33 5.12 8.19
CA MET A 149 5.02 3.85 7.97
C MET A 149 5.98 3.52 9.11
N SER A 150 6.19 2.23 9.32
CA SER A 150 7.13 1.66 10.27
C SER A 150 8.15 0.78 9.52
N VAL A 151 9.41 0.90 9.90
CA VAL A 151 10.49 0.07 9.34
C VAL A 151 10.70 -1.12 10.28
N GLY A 152 10.81 -2.33 9.73
CA GLY A 152 11.22 -3.52 10.48
C GLY A 152 12.58 -3.33 11.16
N GLU A 153 12.71 -3.76 12.42
CA GLU A 153 13.79 -3.40 13.36
C GLU A 153 15.21 -3.87 12.99
N HIS A 154 15.44 -4.63 11.93
CA HIS A 154 16.82 -4.90 11.51
C HIS A 154 17.44 -3.78 10.64
N ASP A 155 17.83 -2.68 11.28
CA ASP A 155 18.87 -1.74 10.82
C ASP A 155 20.17 -1.89 11.67
N SER A 156 20.37 -3.04 12.31
CA SER A 156 21.62 -3.37 13.00
C SER A 156 22.64 -3.99 12.02
N ILE A 157 23.50 -3.10 11.51
CA ILE A 157 24.89 -3.24 10.99
C ILE A 157 25.27 -4.60 10.37
#